data_AF-A0A448WKE8-F1
#
_entry.id   AF-A0A448WKE8-F1
#
_cell.length_a   1.000
_cell.length_b   1.000
_cell.length_c   1.000
_cell.angle_alpha   90.00
_cell.angle_beta   90.00
_cell.angle_gamma   90.00
#
_symmetry.space_group_name_H-M   'P 1'
#
loop_
_entity.id
_entity.type
_entity.pdbx_description
1 polymer ?
#
loop_
_entity_poly.entity_id
_entity_poly.type
_entity_poly.pdbx_seq_one_letter_code
_entity_poly.pdbx_strand_id
1 'polypeptide(L)'
;MKLFRANEPLKSVLMWGINYSYSTLDHVKPRAMLLKDDFKSYFKVKVNHHLFNKENMPGRFKFKEYCPLVFKNLRDRFFVDKTDYWDAFTRCQPLWDSMRGKSGSKFLVTQNRQFVVKTISSEEVEQMHHMIENYHEVS
;
A
#
# COMPACT_ATOMS: atom_id res chain seq x y z
N MET A 1 17.77 1.00 -10.89
CA MET A 1 16.34 1.24 -10.60
C MET A 1 15.59 -0.07 -10.82
N LYS A 2 15.07 -0.70 -9.75
CA LYS A 2 14.28 -1.94 -9.85
C LYS A 2 12.98 -1.60 -10.61
N LEU A 3 12.71 -2.30 -11.71
CA LEU A 3 11.50 -2.10 -12.50
C LEU A 3 10.41 -3.04 -11.98
N PHE A 4 9.42 -2.49 -11.28
CA PHE A 4 8.27 -3.23 -10.77
C PHE A 4 7.28 -3.50 -11.90
N ARG A 5 7.54 -4.56 -12.67
CA ARG A 5 6.69 -4.99 -13.77
C ARG A 5 5.88 -6.20 -13.36
N ALA A 6 4.57 -6.02 -13.29
CA ALA A 6 3.62 -7.10 -13.24
C ALA A 6 3.07 -7.37 -14.66
N ASN A 7 2.16 -8.33 -14.77
CA ASN A 7 1.39 -8.61 -15.99
C ASN A 7 0.20 -7.67 -16.19
N GLU A 8 -0.09 -6.79 -15.22
CA GLU A 8 -1.20 -5.83 -15.26
C GLU A 8 -0.76 -4.47 -14.72
N PRO A 9 -1.23 -3.35 -15.32
CA PRO A 9 -0.90 -1.99 -14.86
C PRO A 9 -1.17 -1.74 -13.38
N LEU A 10 -2.31 -2.23 -12.86
CA LEU A 10 -2.69 -2.01 -11.46
C LEU A 10 -1.69 -2.66 -10.49
N LYS A 11 -1.25 -3.89 -10.78
CA LYS A 11 -0.25 -4.60 -9.97
C LYS A 11 1.10 -3.89 -10.04
N SER A 12 1.52 -3.44 -11.23
CA SER A 12 2.77 -2.66 -11.38
C SER A 12 2.73 -1.36 -10.56
N VAL A 13 1.61 -0.62 -10.60
CA VAL A 13 1.43 0.61 -9.81
C VAL A 13 1.40 0.32 -8.31
N LEU A 14 0.75 -0.76 -7.88
CA LEU A 14 0.75 -1.20 -6.48
C LEU A 14 2.17 -1.49 -5.99
N MET A 15 2.92 -2.34 -6.71
CA MET A 15 4.29 -2.71 -6.36
C MET A 15 5.21 -1.46 -6.33
N TRP A 16 5.07 -0.58 -7.32
CA TRP A 16 5.79 0.69 -7.36
C TRP A 16 5.43 1.59 -6.18
N GLY A 17 4.14 1.68 -5.84
CA GLY A 17 3.63 2.49 -4.73
C GLY A 17 4.12 2.02 -3.38
N ILE A 18 4.12 0.70 -3.12
CA ILE A 18 4.71 0.11 -1.91
C ILE A 18 6.20 0.41 -1.82
N ASN A 19 6.94 0.28 -2.92
CA ASN A 19 8.35 0.65 -2.93
C ASN A 19 8.57 2.14 -2.65
N TYR A 20 7.76 3.01 -3.27
CA TYR A 20 7.83 4.45 -3.08
C TYR A 20 7.55 4.82 -1.62
N SER A 21 6.47 4.28 -1.04
CA SER A 21 6.12 4.41 0.37
C SER A 21 7.26 3.99 1.29
N TYR A 22 7.83 2.81 1.06
CA TYR A 22 8.96 2.29 1.84
C TYR A 22 10.14 3.25 1.81
N SER A 23 10.55 3.69 0.62
CA SER A 23 11.64 4.66 0.47
C SER A 23 11.33 5.98 1.16
N THR A 24 10.12 6.52 1.03
CA THR A 24 9.73 7.77 1.67
C THR A 24 9.75 7.66 3.20
N LEU A 25 9.22 6.57 3.75
CA LEU A 25 9.15 6.36 5.20
C LEU A 25 10.52 6.13 5.84
N ASP A 26 11.49 5.56 5.13
CA ASP A 26 12.84 5.33 5.64
C ASP A 26 13.60 6.66 5.92
N HIS A 27 13.20 7.76 5.26
CA HIS A 27 13.75 9.10 5.49
C HIS A 27 13.00 9.88 6.59
N VAL A 28 11.88 9.35 7.10
CA VAL A 28 11.13 10.01 8.16
C VAL A 28 11.80 9.73 9.50
N LYS A 29 12.14 10.78 10.23
CA LYS A 29 12.72 10.65 11.57
C LYS A 29 11.76 9.88 12.48
N PRO A 30 12.25 8.89 13.26
CA PRO A 30 11.44 8.22 14.27
C PRO A 30 10.81 9.25 15.20
N ARG A 31 9.50 9.14 15.41
CA ARG A 31 8.75 9.93 16.41
C ARG A 31 8.30 9.00 17.53
N ALA A 32 8.37 9.49 18.76
CA ALA A 32 7.99 8.72 19.95
C ALA A 32 6.48 8.43 20.02
N MET A 33 5.66 9.30 19.43
CA MET A 33 4.21 9.16 19.40
C MET A 33 3.60 9.69 18.10
N LEU A 34 2.42 9.16 17.77
CA LEU A 34 1.57 9.68 16.69
C LEU A 34 0.79 10.90 17.18
N LEU A 35 0.58 11.86 16.28
CA LEU A 35 -0.25 13.03 16.49
C LEU A 35 -1.63 12.80 15.85
N LYS A 36 -2.65 13.54 16.29
CA LYS A 36 -4.00 13.49 15.68
C LYS A 36 -3.98 13.72 14.16
N ASP A 37 -3.11 14.60 13.69
CA ASP A 37 -2.97 14.88 12.27
C ASP A 37 -2.42 13.70 11.46
N ASP A 38 -1.68 12.77 12.09
CA ASP A 38 -1.18 11.58 11.40
C ASP A 38 -2.34 10.68 10.92
N PHE A 39 -3.48 10.66 11.63
CA PHE A 39 -4.70 9.92 11.25
C PHE A 39 -5.49 10.56 10.11
N LYS A 40 -5.23 11.84 9.80
CA LYS A 40 -5.81 12.54 8.64
C LYS A 40 -4.79 12.73 7.50
N SER A 41 -3.53 12.43 7.77
CA SER A 41 -2.44 12.61 6.82
C SER A 41 -2.58 11.68 5.61
N TYR A 42 -2.05 12.15 4.48
CA TYR A 42 -1.85 11.33 3.30
C TYR A 42 -0.66 11.90 2.52
N PHE A 43 -0.05 11.08 1.68
CA PHE A 43 0.77 11.59 0.59
C PHE A 43 0.21 11.16 -0.74
N LYS A 44 0.46 11.99 -1.75
CA LYS A 44 0.00 11.73 -3.11
C LYS A 44 1.12 12.07 -4.07
N VAL A 45 1.46 11.12 -4.93
CA VAL A 45 2.44 11.29 -5.99
C VAL A 45 1.76 11.13 -7.33
N LYS A 46 2.06 12.04 -8.25
CA LYS A 46 1.62 11.99 -9.65
C LYS A 46 2.85 11.70 -10.50
N VAL A 47 2.82 10.58 -11.21
CA VAL A 47 3.91 10.17 -12.10
C VAL A 47 3.48 10.46 -13.53
N ASN A 48 4.30 11.25 -14.24
CA ASN A 48 4.19 11.48 -15.67
C ASN A 48 5.55 11.14 -16.30
N HIS A 49 5.69 9.96 -16.87
CA HIS A 49 6.87 9.58 -17.64
C HIS A 49 6.52 9.51 -19.12
N HIS A 50 7.14 10.37 -19.91
CA HIS A 50 6.92 10.47 -21.35
C HIS A 50 7.72 9.43 -22.17
N LEU A 51 8.69 8.73 -21.55
CA LEU A 51 9.65 7.85 -22.25
C LEU A 51 9.82 6.46 -21.62
N PHE A 52 9.08 6.12 -20.56
CA PHE A 52 9.08 4.75 -20.01
C PHE A 52 7.92 3.96 -20.61
N ASN A 53 8.13 3.42 -21.81
CA ASN A 53 7.23 2.44 -22.40
C ASN A 53 7.84 1.04 -22.30
N LYS A 54 7.39 0.25 -21.31
CA LYS A 54 7.61 -1.21 -21.27
C LYS A 54 6.31 -1.87 -20.77
N GLU A 55 5.33 -1.87 -21.67
CA GLU A 55 4.02 -2.54 -21.70
C GLU A 55 3.12 -2.51 -20.44
N ASN A 56 3.63 -2.83 -19.27
CA ASN A 56 2.80 -3.08 -18.08
C ASN A 56 2.96 -2.03 -16.95
N MET A 57 3.83 -1.04 -17.09
CA MET A 57 3.87 0.13 -16.19
C MET A 57 3.23 1.33 -16.91
N PRO A 58 2.14 1.91 -16.40
CA PRO A 58 1.50 3.04 -17.07
C PRO A 58 2.42 4.27 -17.05
N GLY A 59 2.55 4.95 -18.19
CA GLY A 59 3.33 6.20 -18.29
C GLY A 59 2.73 7.37 -17.50
N ARG A 60 1.45 7.29 -17.14
CA ARG A 60 0.76 8.30 -16.33
C ARG A 60 -0.12 7.64 -15.28
N PHE A 61 0.14 7.91 -14.01
CA PHE A 61 -0.69 7.42 -12.91
C PHE A 61 -0.55 8.30 -11.67
N LYS A 62 -1.43 8.07 -10.70
CA LYS A 62 -1.39 8.69 -9.37
C LYS A 62 -1.39 7.57 -8.33
N PHE A 63 -0.60 7.76 -7.28
CA PHE A 63 -0.62 6.89 -6.11
C PHE A 63 -0.88 7.76 -4.88
N LYS A 64 -1.72 7.27 -3.98
CA LYS A 64 -2.07 7.94 -2.72
C LYS A 64 -2.00 6.90 -1.61
N GLU A 65 -1.28 7.23 -0.54
CA GLU A 65 -1.30 6.44 0.70
C GLU A 65 -1.92 7.28 1.81
N TYR A 66 -2.83 6.66 2.56
CA TYR A 66 -3.51 7.25 3.70
C TYR A 66 -2.78 6.88 4.99
N CYS A 67 -2.70 7.84 5.92
CA CYS A 67 -2.20 7.65 7.28
C CYS A 67 -0.87 6.86 7.36
N PRO A 68 0.16 7.20 6.55
CA PRO A 68 1.32 6.33 6.33
C PRO A 68 2.08 5.97 7.63
N LEU A 69 2.15 6.92 8.58
CA LEU A 69 2.79 6.68 9.88
C LEU A 69 1.92 5.86 10.83
N VAL A 70 0.60 5.99 10.76
CA VAL A 70 -0.33 5.16 11.52
C VAL A 70 -0.21 3.70 11.04
N PHE A 71 -0.26 3.46 9.73
CA PHE A 71 -0.09 2.11 9.19
C PHE A 71 1.33 1.55 9.38
N LYS A 72 2.37 2.40 9.40
CA LYS A 72 3.70 1.96 9.84
C LYS A 72 3.66 1.47 11.28
N ASN A 73 3.09 2.24 12.21
CA ASN A 73 3.03 1.85 13.61
C ASN A 73 2.16 0.59 13.83
N LEU A 74 1.04 0.45 13.10
CA LEU A 74 0.23 -0.76 13.14
C LEU A 74 1.03 -1.99 12.67
N ARG A 75 1.79 -1.88 11.57
CA ARG A 75 2.67 -2.97 11.13
C ARG A 75 3.67 -3.36 12.22
N ASP A 76 4.31 -2.37 12.85
CA ASP A 76 5.25 -2.60 13.95
C ASP A 76 4.57 -3.34 15.14
N ARG A 77 3.34 -2.96 15.52
CA ARG A 77 2.56 -3.62 16.59
C ARG A 77 2.13 -5.05 16.26
N PHE A 78 1.78 -5.31 15.01
CA PHE A 78 1.44 -6.66 14.53
C PHE A 78 2.68 -7.50 14.17
N PHE A 79 3.88 -7.06 14.58
CA PHE A 79 5.15 -7.76 14.32
C PHE A 79 5.41 -8.01 12.83
N VAL A 80 4.94 -7.09 11.97
CA VAL A 80 5.20 -7.12 10.53
C VAL A 80 6.47 -6.35 10.25
N ASP A 81 7.55 -7.07 9.98
CA ASP A 81 8.83 -6.45 9.62
C ASP A 81 8.70 -5.62 8.33
N LYS A 82 9.35 -4.45 8.32
CA LYS A 82 9.24 -3.50 7.20
C LYS A 82 9.83 -4.08 5.90
N THR A 83 10.92 -4.81 6.00
CA THR A 83 11.64 -5.39 4.87
C THR A 83 10.89 -6.61 4.35
N ASP A 84 10.37 -7.46 5.23
CA ASP A 84 9.52 -8.59 4.85
C ASP A 84 8.23 -8.13 4.15
N TYR A 85 7.57 -7.09 4.66
CA TYR A 85 6.42 -6.47 4.01
C TYR A 85 6.77 -5.96 2.61
N TRP A 86 7.85 -5.18 2.49
CA TRP A 86 8.31 -4.67 1.20
C TRP A 86 8.67 -5.80 0.22
N ASP A 87 9.36 -6.83 0.67
CA ASP A 87 9.76 -7.97 -0.15
C ASP A 87 8.55 -8.78 -0.63
N ALA A 88 7.57 -9.03 0.24
CA ALA A 88 6.37 -9.77 -0.09
C ALA A 88 5.59 -9.15 -1.25
N PHE A 89 5.60 -7.81 -1.36
CA PHE A 89 4.95 -7.08 -2.44
C PHE A 89 5.84 -6.82 -3.66
N THR A 90 7.16 -6.72 -3.49
CA THR A 90 8.03 -6.19 -4.56
C THR A 90 9.00 -7.20 -5.16
N ARG A 91 9.21 -8.35 -4.52
CA ARG A 91 10.02 -9.44 -5.07
C ARG A 91 9.34 -10.10 -6.25
N CYS A 92 8.04 -10.36 -6.12
CA CYS A 92 7.20 -10.97 -7.15
C CYS A 92 5.81 -10.31 -7.17
N GLN A 93 5.14 -10.36 -8.32
CA GLN A 93 3.80 -9.77 -8.45
C GLN A 93 2.78 -10.50 -7.56
N PRO A 94 1.87 -9.79 -6.88
CA PRO A 94 0.70 -10.39 -6.25
C PRO A 94 -0.20 -11.10 -7.27
N LEU A 95 -0.85 -12.18 -6.85
CA LEU A 95 -1.71 -13.02 -7.67
C LEU A 95 -3.18 -12.74 -7.34
N TRP A 96 -4.07 -12.79 -8.33
CA TRP A 96 -5.50 -12.74 -8.07
C TRP A 96 -5.92 -13.96 -7.25
N ASP A 97 -6.65 -13.72 -6.17
CA ASP A 97 -7.33 -14.78 -5.46
C ASP A 97 -8.61 -15.17 -6.21
N SER A 98 -8.84 -16.47 -6.35
CA SER A 98 -10.09 -17.02 -6.85
C SER A 98 -11.29 -16.73 -5.95
N MET A 99 -11.05 -16.40 -4.67
CA MET A 99 -12.10 -16.02 -3.74
C MET A 99 -12.67 -14.64 -4.10
N ARG A 100 -13.90 -14.61 -4.61
CA ARG A 100 -14.71 -13.38 -4.69
C ARG A 100 -15.28 -13.10 -3.31
N GLY A 101 -14.98 -11.93 -2.76
CA GLY A 101 -15.58 -11.51 -1.48
C GLY A 101 -17.09 -11.38 -1.62
N LYS A 102 -17.82 -11.53 -0.50
CA LYS A 102 -19.29 -11.40 -0.45
C LYS A 102 -19.81 -10.08 -1.05
N SER A 103 -18.98 -9.03 -1.08
CA SER A 103 -19.29 -7.69 -1.62
C SER A 103 -18.91 -7.47 -3.09
N GLY A 104 -18.43 -8.49 -3.81
CA GLY A 104 -17.89 -8.32 -5.17
C GLY A 104 -16.49 -7.70 -5.22
N SER A 105 -15.86 -7.51 -4.06
CA SER A 105 -14.46 -7.08 -3.94
C SER A 105 -13.52 -8.11 -4.58
N LYS A 106 -12.47 -7.61 -5.25
CA LYS A 106 -11.39 -8.40 -5.80
C LYS A 106 -10.25 -8.45 -4.79
N PHE A 107 -9.54 -9.58 -4.77
CA PHE A 107 -8.46 -9.84 -3.84
C PHE A 107 -7.19 -10.18 -4.60
N LEU A 108 -6.07 -9.58 -4.21
CA LEU A 108 -4.74 -10.08 -4.54
C LEU A 108 -4.13 -10.72 -3.30
N VAL A 109 -3.29 -11.73 -3.50
CA VAL A 109 -2.51 -12.40 -2.46
C VAL A 109 -1.04 -12.33 -2.85
N THR A 110 -0.16 -12.01 -1.92
CA THR A 110 1.30 -12.04 -2.18
C THR A 110 1.75 -13.47 -2.49
N GLN A 111 2.83 -13.65 -3.25
CA GLN A 111 3.26 -14.99 -3.67
C GLN A 111 3.56 -15.92 -2.47
N ASN A 112 4.08 -15.35 -1.37
CA ASN A 112 4.32 -16.07 -0.11
C ASN A 112 3.06 -16.24 0.76
N ARG A 113 1.88 -15.80 0.27
CA ARG A 113 0.57 -15.89 0.94
C ARG A 113 0.47 -15.21 2.30
N GLN A 114 1.40 -14.32 2.64
CA GLN A 114 1.39 -13.61 3.92
C GLN A 114 0.43 -12.42 3.94
N PHE A 115 0.20 -11.76 2.80
CA PHE A 115 -0.63 -10.56 2.74
C PHE A 115 -1.72 -10.66 1.68
N VAL A 116 -2.84 -10.01 1.97
CA VAL A 116 -4.00 -9.89 1.10
C VAL A 116 -4.24 -8.41 0.80
N VAL A 117 -4.52 -8.09 -0.47
CA VAL A 117 -4.94 -6.76 -0.91
C VAL A 117 -6.37 -6.86 -1.40
N LYS A 118 -7.28 -6.21 -0.68
CA LYS A 118 -8.69 -6.13 -1.03
C LYS A 118 -8.97 -4.81 -1.74
N THR A 119 -9.70 -4.85 -2.86
CA THR A 119 -10.30 -3.63 -3.41
C THR A 119 -11.45 -3.18 -2.53
N ILE A 120 -11.44 -1.92 -2.12
CA ILE A 120 -12.49 -1.31 -1.30
C ILE A 120 -13.08 -0.08 -1.99
N SER A 121 -14.33 0.26 -1.66
CA SER A 121 -15.01 1.45 -2.19
C SER A 121 -14.55 2.74 -1.51
N SER A 122 -14.96 3.90 -2.04
CA SER A 122 -14.75 5.21 -1.40
C SER A 122 -15.39 5.29 -0.01
N GLU A 123 -16.58 4.70 0.14
CA GLU A 123 -17.33 4.67 1.40
C GLU A 123 -16.60 3.78 2.42
N GLU A 124 -16.06 2.63 2.01
CA GLU A 124 -15.23 1.78 2.89
C GLU A 124 -13.93 2.49 3.32
N VAL A 125 -13.33 3.33 2.46
CA VAL A 125 -12.17 4.17 2.83
C VAL A 125 -12.57 5.24 3.86
N GLU A 126 -13.73 5.87 3.69
CA GLU A 126 -14.26 6.85 4.64
C GLU A 126 -14.57 6.18 5.99
N GLN A 127 -15.18 5.00 5.99
CA GLN A 127 -15.40 4.20 7.21
C GLN A 127 -14.08 3.83 7.89
N MET A 128 -13.05 3.46 7.13
CA MET A 128 -11.72 3.22 7.67
C MET A 128 -11.19 4.45 8.41
N HIS A 129 -11.32 5.64 7.84
CA HIS A 129 -10.89 6.89 8.51
C HIS A 129 -11.68 7.19 9.79
N HIS A 130 -12.96 6.81 9.87
CA HIS A 130 -13.75 6.97 11.09
C HIS A 130 -13.33 6.01 12.21
N MET A 131 -12.79 4.83 11.88
CA MET A 131 -12.46 3.81 12.87
C MET A 131 -10.96 3.70 13.19
N ILE A 132 -10.06 4.22 12.35
CA ILE A 132 -8.61 3.96 12.43
C ILE A 132 -7.97 4.50 13.71
N GLU A 133 -8.46 5.62 14.26
CA GLU A 133 -7.98 6.17 15.54
C GLU A 133 -8.30 5.20 16.68
N ASN A 134 -9.58 4.84 16.84
CA ASN A 134 -10.02 3.85 17.84
C ASN A 134 -9.35 2.48 17.65
N TYR A 135 -9.20 2.03 16.40
CA TYR A 135 -8.54 0.76 16.08
C TYR A 135 -7.08 0.77 16.54
N HIS A 136 -6.36 1.88 16.32
CA HIS A 136 -4.99 2.05 16.78
C HIS A 136 -4.87 2.16 18.30
N GLU A 137 -5.85 2.73 18.99
CA GLU A 137 -5.83 2.82 20.47
C GLU A 137 -5.95 1.44 21.14
N VAL A 138 -6.75 0.53 20.58
CA VAL A 138 -7.05 -0.78 21.20
C VAL A 138 -6.21 -1.95 20.69
N SER A 139 -5.50 -1.79 19.57
CA SER A 139 -4.65 -2.83 18.95
C SER A 139 -3.21 -2.76 19.45
#